data_AF-A0A2V9TFT8-F1
#
_entry.id   AF-A0A2V9TFT8-F1
#
_cell.length_a   1.000
_cell.length_b   1.000
_cell.length_c   1.000
_cell.angle_alpha   90.00
_cell.angle_beta   90.00
_cell.angle_gamma   90.00
#
_symmetry.space_group_name_H-M   'P 1'
#
loop_
_entity.id
_entity.type
_entity.pdbx_description
1 polymer ?
#
loop_
_entity_poly.entity_id
_entity_poly.type
_entity_poly.pdbx_seq_one_letter_code
_entity_poly.pdbx_strand_id
1 'polypeptide(L)'
;MKKEDPSSSTSSQPILESGDPKNQRRRFKRLRRRSFLKGIGVAGAASVGAGLLAQTSSAFAQEGPEEHSGRLTRGDAALLRFAAAAEILETDFWVQYNELGGIPDSEVPGGSGNAPYTAALAVLDEDMAQYIHDNTDDEFTHQNFLNAYLASKGASTVNLEP
;
A
#
# COMPACT_ATOMS: atom_id res chain seq x y z
N MET A 1 -35.66 -67.70 -24.77
CA MET A 1 -36.39 -66.51 -24.29
C MET A 1 -35.90 -65.34 -25.15
N LYS A 2 -36.69 -64.53 -25.90
CA LYS A 2 -38.01 -63.87 -25.64
C LYS A 2 -37.96 -63.05 -24.34
N LYS A 3 -38.32 -61.76 -24.22
CA LYS A 3 -39.05 -60.74 -25.03
C LYS A 3 -38.73 -59.35 -24.34
N GLU A 4 -38.63 -58.12 -24.89
CA GLU A 4 -38.63 -57.47 -26.24
C GLU A 4 -37.93 -56.08 -26.15
N ASP A 5 -37.68 -55.40 -27.28
CA ASP A 5 -37.51 -53.93 -27.34
C ASP A 5 -38.89 -53.22 -27.27
N PRO A 6 -38.96 -51.95 -26.79
CA PRO A 6 -38.99 -50.86 -27.78
C PRO A 6 -38.25 -49.57 -27.35
N SER A 7 -38.03 -48.67 -28.31
CA SER A 7 -37.39 -47.36 -28.11
C SER A 7 -38.29 -46.31 -27.45
N SER A 8 -37.67 -45.37 -26.74
CA SER A 8 -38.23 -44.02 -26.55
C SER A 8 -37.10 -42.98 -26.53
N SER A 9 -37.38 -41.79 -27.06
CA SER A 9 -36.43 -40.68 -27.19
C SER A 9 -36.78 -39.55 -26.25
N THR A 10 -35.85 -39.14 -25.38
CA THR A 10 -36.03 -37.95 -24.52
C THR A 10 -34.82 -37.03 -24.62
N SER A 11 -34.99 -35.93 -25.35
CA SER A 11 -34.16 -34.73 -25.19
C SER A 11 -34.68 -33.93 -24.00
N SER A 12 -33.80 -33.41 -23.14
CA SER A 12 -34.16 -32.46 -22.07
C SER A 12 -32.97 -31.58 -21.70
N GLN A 13 -33.28 -30.32 -21.36
CA GLN A 13 -32.30 -29.24 -21.17
C GLN A 13 -31.67 -29.26 -19.77
N PRO A 14 -30.44 -28.71 -19.59
CA PRO A 14 -29.90 -28.43 -18.27
C PRO A 14 -30.70 -27.33 -17.55
N ILE A 15 -30.82 -27.47 -16.23
CA ILE A 15 -31.62 -26.59 -15.36
C ILE A 15 -30.92 -25.23 -15.16
N LEU A 16 -31.67 -24.13 -15.25
CA LEU A 16 -31.19 -22.78 -14.92
C LEU A 16 -31.23 -22.54 -13.41
N GLU A 17 -30.08 -22.62 -12.74
CA GLU A 17 -29.94 -22.28 -11.31
C GLU A 17 -29.85 -20.76 -11.10
N SER A 18 -30.73 -20.19 -10.27
CA SER A 18 -30.85 -18.73 -10.07
C SER A 18 -29.82 -18.18 -9.06
N GLY A 19 -28.60 -17.92 -9.53
CA GLY A 19 -27.48 -17.46 -8.70
C GLY A 19 -27.58 -16.02 -8.16
N ASP A 20 -27.49 -15.87 -6.83
CA ASP A 20 -27.60 -14.61 -6.06
C ASP A 20 -26.81 -13.40 -6.63
N PRO A 21 -27.45 -12.23 -6.83
CA PRO A 21 -26.80 -11.04 -7.36
C PRO A 21 -25.72 -10.44 -6.43
N LYS A 22 -25.75 -10.69 -5.11
CA LYS A 22 -24.68 -10.23 -4.19
C LYS A 22 -23.38 -10.99 -4.46
N ASN A 23 -23.46 -12.30 -4.68
CA ASN A 23 -22.32 -13.14 -5.06
C ASN A 23 -21.77 -12.75 -6.44
N GLN A 24 -22.64 -12.46 -7.42
CA GLN A 24 -22.23 -11.93 -8.73
C GLN A 24 -21.43 -10.61 -8.60
N ARG A 25 -21.94 -9.63 -7.83
CA ARG A 25 -21.21 -8.36 -7.58
C ARG A 25 -19.83 -8.57 -6.96
N ARG A 26 -19.67 -9.54 -6.05
CA ARG A 26 -18.35 -9.91 -5.48
C ARG A 26 -17.42 -10.53 -6.53
N ARG A 27 -17.94 -11.38 -7.43
CA ARG A 27 -17.18 -11.96 -8.56
C ARG A 27 -16.67 -10.87 -9.52
N PHE A 28 -17.52 -9.92 -9.92
CA PHE A 28 -17.13 -8.81 -10.80
C PHE A 28 -16.09 -7.87 -10.16
N LYS A 29 -16.16 -7.56 -8.86
CA LYS A 29 -15.12 -6.78 -8.16
C LYS A 29 -13.76 -7.50 -8.13
N ARG A 30 -13.73 -8.82 -7.94
CA ARG A 30 -12.47 -9.61 -7.99
C ARG A 30 -11.90 -9.74 -9.40
N LEU A 31 -12.74 -9.83 -10.44
CA LEU A 31 -12.31 -9.90 -11.83
C LEU A 31 -11.66 -8.60 -12.33
N ARG A 32 -12.23 -7.42 -12.02
CA ARG A 32 -11.65 -6.13 -12.43
C ARG A 32 -10.22 -5.92 -11.92
N ARG A 33 -9.91 -6.30 -10.66
CA ARG A 33 -8.56 -6.19 -10.10
C ARG A 33 -7.50 -7.05 -10.83
N ARG A 34 -7.90 -8.19 -11.40
CA ARG A 34 -6.99 -9.06 -12.19
C ARG A 34 -6.88 -8.67 -13.66
N SER A 35 -7.70 -7.75 -14.15
CA SER A 35 -7.63 -7.26 -15.53
C SER A 35 -6.51 -6.23 -15.75
N PHE A 36 -6.09 -5.51 -14.70
CA PHE A 36 -5.01 -4.51 -14.79
C PHE A 36 -3.67 -5.17 -15.15
N LEU A 37 -3.32 -6.27 -14.47
CA LEU A 37 -2.14 -7.08 -14.75
C LEU A 37 -2.15 -7.77 -16.14
N LYS A 38 -3.31 -7.87 -16.80
CA LYS A 38 -3.38 -8.36 -18.19
C LYS A 38 -3.04 -7.28 -19.24
N GLY A 39 -3.07 -6.00 -18.88
CA GLY A 39 -2.72 -4.91 -19.80
C GLY A 39 -1.23 -4.85 -20.15
N ILE A 40 -0.36 -5.46 -19.33
CA ILE A 40 1.11 -5.41 -19.47
C ILE A 40 1.64 -6.54 -20.39
N GLY A 41 0.84 -7.59 -20.64
CA GLY A 41 1.37 -8.89 -21.11
C GLY A 41 1.20 -9.27 -22.59
N VAL A 42 0.58 -8.44 -23.45
CA VAL A 42 0.20 -8.88 -24.82
C VAL A 42 0.45 -7.81 -25.90
N ALA A 43 1.60 -7.15 -25.86
CA ALA A 43 2.07 -6.22 -26.90
C ALA A 43 3.56 -6.49 -27.23
N GLY A 44 3.87 -7.74 -27.59
CA GLY A 44 5.23 -8.29 -27.65
C GLY A 44 5.69 -8.83 -29.01
N ALA A 45 5.12 -8.35 -30.11
CA ALA A 45 5.57 -8.67 -31.47
C ALA A 45 5.39 -7.46 -32.40
N ALA A 46 6.39 -7.21 -33.26
CA ALA A 46 6.49 -6.11 -34.22
C ALA A 46 6.59 -4.66 -33.65
N SER A 47 7.83 -4.17 -33.59
CA SER A 47 8.22 -2.78 -33.95
C SER A 47 7.44 -1.59 -33.36
N VAL A 48 7.52 -1.36 -32.04
CA VAL A 48 7.19 -0.05 -31.40
C VAL A 48 8.32 0.41 -30.47
N GLY A 49 9.53 0.58 -31.02
CA GLY A 49 10.74 0.92 -30.24
C GLY A 49 10.84 2.37 -29.72
N ALA A 50 9.92 3.27 -30.09
CA ALA A 50 9.95 4.69 -29.71
C ALA A 50 8.68 5.19 -29.02
N GLY A 51 7.50 4.67 -29.40
CA GLY A 51 6.20 5.19 -28.94
C GLY A 51 5.85 4.92 -27.47
N LEU A 52 6.55 3.99 -26.80
CA LEU A 52 6.35 3.71 -25.38
C LEU A 52 7.13 4.67 -24.48
N LEU A 53 8.40 4.95 -24.81
CA LEU A 53 9.25 5.88 -24.06
C LEU A 53 8.67 7.31 -24.06
N ALA A 54 8.13 7.75 -25.20
CA ALA A 54 7.45 9.03 -25.34
C ALA A 54 6.22 9.21 -24.42
N GLN A 55 5.63 8.11 -23.92
CA GLN A 55 4.51 8.16 -22.98
C GLN A 55 4.95 8.01 -21.51
N THR A 56 6.05 7.31 -21.23
CA THR A 56 6.63 7.27 -19.87
C THR A 56 7.19 8.63 -19.42
N SER A 57 7.72 9.43 -20.34
CA SER A 57 8.18 10.81 -20.08
C SER A 57 7.07 11.82 -19.74
N SER A 58 5.79 11.40 -19.73
CA SER A 58 4.68 12.21 -19.21
C SER A 58 4.31 11.86 -17.76
N ALA A 59 4.87 10.79 -17.19
CA ALA A 59 4.54 10.30 -15.84
C ALA A 59 5.62 10.64 -14.80
N PHE A 60 6.83 10.98 -15.26
CA PHE A 60 7.92 11.55 -14.46
C PHE A 60 8.37 12.85 -15.13
N ALA A 61 8.51 13.92 -14.34
CA ALA A 61 9.08 15.21 -14.74
C ALA A 61 8.57 15.78 -16.09
N GLN A 62 7.32 16.23 -16.14
CA GLN A 62 7.02 17.35 -17.03
C GLN A 62 7.53 18.63 -16.36
N GLU A 63 8.77 19.01 -16.68
CA GLU A 63 9.37 20.31 -16.35
C GLU A 63 8.58 21.44 -17.03
N GLY A 64 7.50 21.87 -16.37
CA GLY A 64 6.75 23.06 -16.74
C GLY A 64 7.43 24.34 -16.21
N PRO A 65 6.95 25.53 -16.59
CA PRO A 65 7.48 26.83 -16.12
C PRO A 65 7.29 27.12 -14.60
N GLU A 66 6.99 26.10 -13.81
CA GLU A 66 6.51 26.18 -12.42
C GLU A 66 7.61 26.08 -11.36
N GLU A 67 8.85 25.69 -11.71
CA GLU A 67 9.94 25.57 -10.72
C GLU A 67 10.26 26.89 -10.00
N HIS A 68 9.83 28.02 -10.56
CA HIS A 68 9.98 29.36 -9.96
C HIS A 68 8.74 29.84 -9.19
N SER A 69 7.61 29.11 -9.18
CA SER A 69 6.40 29.51 -8.45
C SER A 69 6.47 29.19 -6.96
N GLY A 70 7.47 28.40 -6.54
CA GLY A 70 7.73 28.02 -5.14
C GLY A 70 6.72 27.03 -4.55
N ARG A 71 5.70 26.64 -5.33
CA ARG A 71 4.60 25.74 -4.98
C ARG A 71 4.92 24.31 -5.43
N LEU A 72 4.37 23.31 -4.74
CA LEU A 72 4.47 21.92 -5.18
C LEU A 72 3.53 21.65 -6.36
N THR A 73 3.93 20.80 -7.30
CA THR A 73 2.97 20.28 -8.29
C THR A 73 1.98 19.33 -7.61
N ARG A 74 0.90 18.99 -8.31
CA ARG A 74 -0.06 17.98 -7.83
C ARG A 74 0.60 16.60 -7.65
N GLY A 75 1.65 16.29 -8.40
CA GLY A 75 2.41 15.05 -8.29
C GLY A 75 3.24 15.01 -7.01
N ASP A 76 4.13 15.98 -6.82
CA ASP A 76 5.05 16.04 -5.67
C ASP A 76 4.28 16.14 -4.36
N ALA A 77 3.23 16.97 -4.30
CA ALA A 77 2.36 17.05 -3.13
C ALA A 77 1.62 15.72 -2.84
N ALA A 78 1.41 14.86 -3.84
CA ALA A 78 0.85 13.52 -3.62
C ALA A 78 1.90 12.49 -3.18
N LEU A 79 3.14 12.59 -3.67
CA LEU A 79 4.27 11.79 -3.19
C LEU A 79 4.63 12.13 -1.73
N LEU A 80 4.71 13.42 -1.40
CA LEU A 80 5.00 13.90 -0.04
C LEU A 80 3.88 13.53 0.95
N ARG A 81 2.60 13.54 0.53
CA ARG A 81 1.51 12.98 1.35
C ARG A 81 1.54 11.45 1.44
N PHE A 82 2.09 10.75 0.46
CA PHE A 82 2.24 9.30 0.54
C PHE A 82 3.35 8.94 1.55
N ALA A 83 4.50 9.62 1.49
CA ALA A 83 5.57 9.51 2.49
C ALA A 83 5.06 9.88 3.89
N ALA A 84 4.43 11.05 4.06
CA ALA A 84 3.86 11.45 5.36
C ALA A 84 2.82 10.46 5.92
N ALA A 85 2.10 9.73 5.06
CA ALA A 85 1.19 8.66 5.50
C ALA A 85 1.90 7.34 5.84
N ALA A 86 3.13 7.12 5.35
CA ALA A 86 4.00 6.05 5.80
C ALA A 86 4.61 6.40 7.16
N GLU A 87 5.26 7.56 7.32
CA GLU A 87 5.97 7.89 8.56
C GLU A 87 5.02 7.96 9.78
N ILE A 88 3.74 8.35 9.60
CA ILE A 88 2.71 8.27 10.67
C ILE A 88 2.47 6.81 11.11
N LEU A 89 2.39 5.87 10.16
CA LEU A 89 2.20 4.45 10.46
C LEU A 89 3.47 3.80 11.02
N GLU A 90 4.63 4.19 10.52
CA GLU A 90 5.92 3.70 11.01
C GLU A 90 6.20 4.24 12.41
N THR A 91 5.82 5.48 12.74
CA THR A 91 5.81 6.00 14.12
C THR A 91 4.90 5.19 15.05
N ASP A 92 3.66 4.86 14.63
CA ASP A 92 2.75 4.03 15.45
C ASP A 92 3.35 2.65 15.77
N PHE A 93 3.96 2.00 14.78
CA PHE A 93 4.66 0.73 15.01
C PHE A 93 5.92 0.87 15.87
N TRP A 94 6.71 1.93 15.69
CA TRP A 94 7.91 2.17 16.49
C TRP A 94 7.59 2.51 17.94
N VAL A 95 6.57 3.33 18.22
CA VAL A 95 6.09 3.58 19.60
C VAL A 95 5.68 2.26 20.28
N GLN A 96 4.89 1.42 19.62
CA GLN A 96 4.50 0.10 20.15
C GLN A 96 5.71 -0.84 20.37
N TYR A 97 6.80 -0.66 19.63
CA TYR A 97 8.05 -1.41 19.83
C TYR A 97 8.88 -0.82 20.98
N ASN A 98 8.96 0.51 21.08
CA ASN A 98 9.62 1.25 22.15
C ASN A 98 8.99 0.95 23.52
N GLU A 99 7.65 0.86 23.58
CA GLU A 99 6.89 0.44 24.77
C GLU A 99 7.36 -0.90 25.37
N LEU A 100 7.89 -1.80 24.54
CA LEU A 100 8.26 -3.17 24.91
C LEU A 100 9.77 -3.41 24.99
N GLY A 101 10.55 -2.79 24.11
CA GLY A 101 11.97 -3.14 23.88
C GLY A 101 12.95 -1.98 23.87
N GLY A 102 12.49 -0.73 23.80
CA GLY A 102 13.35 0.47 23.74
C GLY A 102 13.67 1.07 25.11
N ILE A 103 14.10 2.34 25.12
CA ILE A 103 14.54 3.06 26.32
C ILE A 103 13.36 3.83 26.94
N PRO A 104 13.00 3.60 28.22
CA PRO A 104 11.95 4.36 28.89
C PRO A 104 12.47 5.68 29.50
N ASP A 105 12.28 6.80 28.80
CA ASP A 105 12.55 8.14 29.33
C ASP A 105 11.42 9.17 29.09
N SER A 106 11.72 10.31 28.47
CA SER A 106 10.81 11.43 28.20
C SER A 106 11.02 12.09 26.84
N GLU A 107 11.92 11.58 25.98
CA GLU A 107 12.16 12.13 24.64
C GLU A 107 11.05 11.67 23.68
N VAL A 108 10.76 10.35 23.65
CA VAL A 108 9.63 9.77 22.90
C VAL A 108 8.59 9.09 23.82
N PRO A 109 7.34 8.91 23.35
CA PRO A 109 6.38 8.01 23.99
C PRO A 109 6.91 6.59 24.16
N GLY A 110 6.69 6.01 25.34
CA GLY A 110 7.16 4.67 25.69
C GLY A 110 6.38 4.09 26.87
N GLY A 111 6.79 2.89 27.28
CA GLY A 111 6.10 2.06 28.26
C GLY A 111 7.00 1.62 29.41
N SER A 112 6.57 0.62 30.19
CA SER A 112 7.41 0.06 31.26
C SER A 112 8.42 -1.00 30.79
N GLY A 113 8.51 -1.25 29.48
CA GLY A 113 9.34 -2.29 28.88
C GLY A 113 8.91 -3.71 29.23
N ASN A 114 9.59 -4.69 28.62
CA ASN A 114 9.37 -6.12 28.84
C ASN A 114 10.72 -6.83 28.99
N ALA A 115 11.23 -6.96 30.22
CA ALA A 115 12.59 -7.44 30.48
C ALA A 115 12.94 -8.80 29.83
N PRO A 116 12.07 -9.83 29.82
CA PRO A 116 12.32 -11.07 29.04
C PRO A 116 12.46 -10.85 27.53
N TYR A 117 11.76 -9.86 26.96
CA TYR A 117 11.84 -9.51 25.54
C TYR A 117 13.11 -8.70 25.24
N THR A 118 13.40 -7.64 26.00
CA THR A 118 14.65 -6.86 25.88
C THR A 118 15.88 -7.76 26.05
N ALA A 119 15.86 -8.71 27.00
CA ALA A 119 16.94 -9.67 27.18
C ALA A 119 17.09 -10.67 26.02
N ALA A 120 16.03 -10.93 25.24
CA ALA A 120 16.11 -11.75 24.03
C ALA A 120 16.59 -10.93 22.81
N LEU A 121 16.23 -9.64 22.75
CA LEU A 121 16.74 -8.70 21.75
C LEU A 121 18.26 -8.47 21.91
N ALA A 122 18.74 -8.32 23.14
CA ALA A 122 20.15 -8.16 23.50
C ALA A 122 21.06 -9.34 23.10
N VAL A 123 20.50 -10.48 22.67
CA VAL A 123 21.25 -11.63 22.11
C VAL A 123 21.49 -11.47 20.60
N LEU A 124 20.73 -10.60 19.93
CA LEU A 124 20.88 -10.28 18.50
C LEU A 124 21.83 -9.09 18.30
N ASP A 125 21.68 -8.06 19.14
CA ASP A 125 22.47 -6.83 19.14
C ASP A 125 22.36 -6.21 20.55
N GLU A 126 23.49 -5.81 21.16
CA GLU A 126 23.50 -5.31 22.54
C GLU A 126 22.91 -3.90 22.68
N ASP A 127 22.98 -3.08 21.62
CA ASP A 127 22.45 -1.71 21.58
C ASP A 127 21.02 -1.63 20.99
N MET A 128 20.34 -2.77 20.80
CA MET A 128 19.00 -2.85 20.18
C MET A 128 17.93 -1.95 20.85
N ALA A 129 18.04 -1.69 22.16
CA ALA A 129 17.13 -0.78 22.86
C ALA A 129 17.33 0.69 22.43
N GLN A 130 18.56 1.12 22.20
CA GLN A 130 18.89 2.44 21.65
C GLN A 130 18.43 2.54 20.19
N TYR A 131 18.65 1.49 19.40
CA TYR A 131 18.15 1.44 18.02
C TYR A 131 16.61 1.61 17.96
N ILE A 132 15.85 0.89 18.80
CA ILE A 132 14.38 1.04 18.84
C ILE A 132 13.97 2.47 19.26
N HIS A 133 14.64 3.03 20.25
CA HIS A 133 14.39 4.40 20.73
C HIS A 133 14.63 5.44 19.62
N ASP A 134 15.80 5.40 18.98
CA ASP A 134 16.24 6.46 18.07
C ASP A 134 15.44 6.45 16.76
N ASN A 135 15.09 5.27 16.21
CA ASN A 135 14.16 5.22 15.07
C ASN A 135 12.77 5.76 15.44
N THR A 136 12.35 5.66 16.72
CA THR A 136 11.07 6.25 17.16
C THR A 136 11.10 7.78 17.08
N ASP A 137 12.20 8.42 17.51
CA ASP A 137 12.34 9.89 17.42
C ASP A 137 12.57 10.37 15.98
N ASP A 138 13.35 9.62 15.18
CA ASP A 138 13.53 9.89 13.76
C ASP A 138 12.18 9.86 13.02
N GLU A 139 11.32 8.85 13.21
CA GLU A 139 10.00 8.85 12.51
C GLU A 139 9.05 9.94 13.03
N PHE A 140 9.08 10.28 14.33
CA PHE A 140 8.39 11.48 14.83
C PHE A 140 8.89 12.74 14.10
N THR A 141 10.21 12.87 13.91
CA THR A 141 10.82 13.99 13.19
C THR A 141 10.45 13.97 11.70
N HIS A 142 10.42 12.81 11.05
CA HIS A 142 10.04 12.66 9.64
C HIS A 142 8.57 13.02 9.38
N GLN A 143 7.62 12.48 10.17
CA GLN A 143 6.20 12.82 9.99
C GLN A 143 5.92 14.31 10.23
N ASN A 144 6.60 14.92 11.21
CA ASN A 144 6.46 16.33 11.55
C ASN A 144 7.07 17.21 10.45
N PHE A 145 8.26 16.86 9.95
CA PHE A 145 8.91 17.56 8.86
C PHE A 145 8.07 17.55 7.57
N LEU A 146 7.57 16.38 7.15
CA LEU A 146 6.81 16.28 5.90
C LEU A 146 5.47 17.03 5.98
N ASN A 147 4.78 16.98 7.11
CA ASN A 147 3.55 17.75 7.32
C ASN A 147 3.82 19.26 7.41
N ALA A 148 4.87 19.68 8.12
CA ALA A 148 5.28 21.09 8.18
C ALA A 148 5.69 21.62 6.79
N TYR A 149 6.40 20.81 6.00
CA TYR A 149 6.79 21.15 4.63
C TYR A 149 5.57 21.28 3.70
N LEU A 150 4.64 20.30 3.72
CA LEU A 150 3.37 20.38 2.99
C LEU A 150 2.59 21.66 3.34
N ALA A 151 2.47 21.97 4.63
CA ALA A 151 1.81 23.19 5.10
C ALA A 151 2.53 24.47 4.62
N SER A 152 3.87 24.52 4.68
CA SER A 152 4.68 25.65 4.19
C SER A 152 4.48 25.93 2.69
N LYS A 153 4.10 24.90 1.93
CA LYS A 153 3.81 24.96 0.49
C LYS A 153 2.34 25.20 0.16
N GLY A 154 1.48 25.39 1.17
CA GLY A 154 0.03 25.54 1.00
C GLY A 154 -0.66 24.28 0.45
N ALA A 155 -0.06 23.11 0.65
CA ALA A 155 -0.63 21.82 0.30
C ALA A 155 -1.35 21.21 1.51
N SER A 156 -2.31 20.31 1.27
CA SER A 156 -2.92 19.51 2.34
C SER A 156 -1.88 18.63 3.01
N THR A 157 -1.87 18.66 4.34
CA THR A 157 -1.16 17.74 5.23
C THR A 157 -1.87 16.38 5.29
N VAL A 158 -1.32 15.44 6.08
CA VAL A 158 -1.89 14.13 6.39
C VAL A 158 -2.23 14.08 7.88
N ASN A 159 -3.38 13.48 8.18
CA ASN A 159 -3.73 12.94 9.49
C ASN A 159 -4.46 11.61 9.24
N LEU A 160 -4.20 10.59 10.07
CA LEU A 160 -4.83 9.27 9.96
C LEU A 160 -5.81 8.97 11.12
N GLU A 161 -5.93 9.88 12.09
CA GLU A 161 -6.91 9.79 13.19
C GLU A 161 -8.38 9.81 12.70
N PRO A 162 -9.31 9.14 13.41
CA PRO A 162 -10.69 8.87 12.97
C PRO A 162 -11.72 10.01 13.18
#